data_AF-A0A1I1F2H2-F1
#
_entry.id   AF-A0A1I1F2H2-F1
#
_cell.length_a   1.000
_cell.length_b   1.000
_cell.length_c   1.000
_cell.angle_alpha   90.00
_cell.angle_beta   90.00
_cell.angle_gamma   90.00
#
_symmetry.space_group_name_H-M   'P 1'
#
loop_
_entity.id
_entity.type
_entity.pdbx_description
1 polymer ?
#
loop_
_entity_poly.entity_id
_entity_poly.type
_entity_poly.pdbx_seq_one_letter_code
_entity_poly.pdbx_strand_id
1 'polypeptide(L)'
;MNGTYKTKDVTNKTGIPKNVVRKYSQLLEEHGYFIDKTAQSRTYKLDDVRILKLIHERAASLKEDIMETIAFILKEEEAPAASPTIVEENKNLQLNEQSKKFEEFMHKLDMLAQLNEAIIHQNSTLITQNRLKDEKLNELMQQVYVKEVKQEEMLQNLVDHAADNDALQKEKMDLLMNHMYKRESKQEEKMNKLMNQVYNKESNRDAQLMQVIREIQETKRLIAASQEQSFLKSFKSLFVRFKSEKTGEINK
;
A
#
# COMPACT_ATOMS: atom_id res chain seq x y z
N MET A 1 48.38 -67.34 -35.09
CA MET A 1 47.12 -67.54 -35.82
C MET A 1 46.58 -66.16 -36.19
N ASN A 2 46.79 -65.71 -37.43
CA ASN A 2 46.38 -64.36 -37.86
C ASN A 2 44.90 -64.37 -38.22
N GLY A 3 44.04 -64.23 -37.21
CA GLY A 3 42.61 -64.10 -37.42
C GLY A 3 42.27 -62.76 -38.07
N THR A 4 41.68 -62.80 -39.27
CA THR A 4 41.10 -61.62 -39.91
C THR A 4 39.67 -61.42 -39.37
N TYR A 5 39.34 -60.19 -39.00
CA TYR A 5 38.05 -59.81 -38.43
C TYR A 5 37.19 -59.12 -39.49
N LYS A 6 35.90 -59.42 -39.56
CA LYS A 6 34.96 -58.63 -40.38
C LYS A 6 34.43 -57.46 -39.56
N THR A 7 33.84 -56.46 -40.20
CA THR A 7 33.27 -55.28 -39.51
C THR A 7 32.32 -55.66 -38.35
N LYS A 8 31.56 -56.74 -38.48
CA LYS A 8 30.68 -57.24 -37.42
C LYS A 8 31.47 -57.73 -36.20
N ASP A 9 32.59 -58.41 -36.42
CA ASP A 9 33.45 -58.93 -35.36
C ASP A 9 34.17 -57.78 -34.65
N VAL A 10 34.56 -56.74 -35.38
CA VAL A 10 35.13 -55.50 -34.81
C VAL A 10 34.11 -54.83 -33.90
N THR A 11 32.87 -54.61 -34.36
CA THR A 11 31.80 -54.03 -33.54
C THR A 11 31.55 -54.83 -32.27
N ASN A 12 31.53 -56.17 -32.35
CA ASN A 12 31.34 -57.01 -31.17
C ASN A 12 32.52 -56.94 -30.18
N LYS A 13 33.75 -56.78 -30.67
CA LYS A 13 34.95 -56.73 -29.84
C LYS A 13 35.21 -55.37 -29.20
N THR A 14 34.88 -54.27 -29.89
CA THR A 14 35.21 -52.91 -29.44
C THR A 14 34.00 -52.15 -28.90
N GLY A 15 32.78 -52.64 -29.13
CA GLY A 15 31.55 -51.91 -28.79
C GLY A 15 31.25 -50.73 -29.74
N ILE A 16 32.05 -50.53 -30.79
CA ILE A 16 31.92 -49.40 -31.71
C ILE A 16 30.83 -49.72 -32.76
N PRO A 17 29.82 -48.83 -32.95
CA PRO A 17 28.80 -48.99 -33.96
C PRO A 17 29.36 -49.17 -35.38
N LYS A 18 28.73 -50.04 -36.18
CA LYS A 18 29.19 -50.43 -37.54
C LYS A 18 29.44 -49.23 -38.47
N ASN A 19 28.63 -48.20 -38.38
CA ASN A 19 28.76 -46.95 -39.14
C ASN A 19 30.02 -46.16 -38.74
N VAL A 20 30.33 -46.10 -37.44
CA VAL A 20 31.50 -45.41 -36.89
C VAL A 20 32.78 -46.16 -37.25
N VAL A 21 32.80 -47.49 -37.15
CA VAL A 21 33.92 -48.32 -37.61
C VAL A 21 34.25 -48.03 -39.08
N ARG A 22 33.21 -47.91 -39.93
CA ARG A 22 33.38 -47.62 -41.36
C ARG A 22 33.93 -46.21 -41.60
N LYS A 23 33.50 -45.21 -40.83
CA LYS A 23 33.99 -43.83 -40.88
C LYS A 23 35.47 -43.74 -40.46
N TYR A 24 35.84 -44.35 -39.33
CA TYR A 24 37.23 -44.38 -38.88
C TYR A 24 38.13 -45.13 -39.86
N SER A 25 37.64 -46.22 -40.46
CA SER A 25 38.39 -46.95 -41.50
C SER A 25 38.69 -46.06 -42.72
N GLN A 26 37.74 -45.22 -43.13
CA GLN A 26 37.93 -44.29 -44.25
C GLN A 26 38.90 -43.17 -43.89
N LEU A 27 38.78 -42.60 -42.70
CA LEU A 27 39.69 -41.56 -42.22
C LEU A 27 41.13 -42.08 -42.08
N LEU A 28 41.30 -43.32 -41.60
CA LEU A 28 42.60 -43.98 -41.54
C LEU A 28 43.20 -44.16 -42.94
N GLU A 29 42.39 -44.62 -43.92
CA GLU A 29 42.81 -44.73 -45.33
C GLU A 29 43.22 -43.37 -45.93
N GLU A 30 42.53 -42.27 -45.57
CA GLU A 30 42.88 -40.90 -45.99
C GLU A 30 44.19 -40.40 -45.37
N HIS A 31 44.52 -40.84 -44.16
CA HIS A 31 45.75 -40.46 -43.43
C HIS A 31 46.91 -41.45 -43.68
N GLY A 32 46.79 -42.33 -44.68
CA GLY A 32 47.88 -43.22 -45.13
C GLY A 32 47.91 -44.61 -44.51
N TYR A 33 46.91 -45.00 -43.70
CA TYR A 33 46.82 -46.35 -43.11
C TYR A 33 45.95 -47.28 -43.96
N PHE A 34 46.53 -48.39 -44.44
CA PHE A 34 45.85 -49.30 -45.36
C PHE A 34 45.12 -50.44 -44.64
N ILE A 35 43.80 -50.55 -44.86
CA ILE A 35 42.97 -51.66 -44.38
C ILE A 35 42.66 -52.60 -45.55
N ASP A 36 42.84 -53.90 -45.34
CA ASP A 36 42.62 -54.91 -46.38
C ASP A 36 41.14 -54.96 -46.81
N LYS A 37 40.90 -55.00 -48.13
CA LYS A 37 39.55 -55.08 -48.73
C LYS A 37 39.42 -56.37 -49.52
N THR A 38 38.49 -57.25 -49.13
CA THR A 38 38.02 -58.34 -49.99
C THR A 38 36.85 -57.83 -50.83
N ALA A 39 36.60 -58.40 -52.02
CA ALA A 39 35.68 -57.91 -53.06
C ALA A 39 34.28 -57.39 -52.63
N GLN A 40 33.81 -57.70 -51.42
CA GLN A 40 32.54 -57.20 -50.86
C GLN A 40 32.64 -56.66 -49.41
N SER A 41 33.81 -56.72 -48.74
CA SER A 41 33.95 -56.25 -47.34
C SER A 41 35.41 -55.98 -46.92
N ARG A 42 35.61 -54.98 -46.06
CA ARG A 42 36.88 -54.73 -45.35
C ARG A 42 37.16 -55.85 -44.34
N THR A 43 38.39 -56.34 -44.32
CA THR A 43 38.93 -57.33 -43.38
C THR A 43 39.97 -56.64 -42.52
N TYR A 44 39.80 -56.73 -41.20
CA TYR A 44 40.62 -56.04 -40.22
C TYR A 44 41.60 -57.02 -39.57
N LYS A 45 42.86 -56.62 -39.42
CA LYS A 45 43.83 -57.31 -38.58
C LYS A 45 43.62 -56.93 -37.12
N LEU A 46 44.29 -57.65 -36.21
CA LEU A 46 44.19 -57.36 -34.78
C LEU A 46 44.71 -55.96 -34.44
N ASP A 47 45.71 -55.48 -35.18
CA ASP A 47 46.28 -54.14 -35.01
C ASP A 47 45.28 -53.06 -35.46
N ASP A 48 44.61 -53.23 -36.60
CA ASP A 48 43.53 -52.34 -37.06
C ASP A 48 42.42 -52.21 -35.99
N VAL A 49 42.03 -53.34 -35.35
CA VAL A 49 41.01 -53.35 -34.29
C VAL A 49 41.47 -52.57 -33.06
N ARG A 50 42.76 -52.67 -32.71
CA ARG A 50 43.35 -51.92 -31.58
C ARG A 50 43.34 -50.42 -31.85
N ILE A 51 43.78 -50.01 -33.04
CA ILE A 51 43.82 -48.60 -33.46
C ILE A 51 42.41 -47.99 -33.48
N LEU A 52 41.44 -48.72 -34.05
CA LEU A 52 40.04 -48.28 -34.06
C LEU A 52 39.46 -48.08 -32.66
N LYS A 53 39.84 -48.93 -31.70
CA LYS A 53 39.45 -48.79 -30.30
C LYS A 53 40.08 -47.57 -29.64
N LEU A 54 41.38 -47.36 -29.84
CA LEU A 54 42.13 -46.21 -29.32
C LEU A 54 41.56 -44.87 -29.82
N ILE A 55 41.28 -44.77 -31.13
CA ILE A 55 40.65 -43.58 -31.73
C ILE A 55 39.30 -43.31 -31.09
N HIS A 56 38.48 -44.36 -30.90
CA HIS A 56 37.15 -44.20 -30.34
C HIS A 56 37.16 -43.73 -28.89
N GLU A 57 38.01 -44.33 -28.04
CA GLU A 57 38.13 -43.96 -26.63
C GLU A 57 38.62 -42.53 -26.46
N ARG A 58 39.60 -42.11 -27.27
CA ARG A 58 40.17 -40.75 -27.19
C ARG A 58 39.21 -39.69 -27.73
N ALA A 59 38.53 -39.96 -28.85
CA ALA A 59 37.49 -39.08 -29.37
C ALA A 59 36.28 -38.95 -28.41
N ALA A 60 35.91 -40.02 -27.71
CA ALA A 60 34.81 -40.00 -26.75
C ALA A 60 35.17 -39.31 -25.42
N SER A 61 36.42 -39.44 -24.96
CA SER A 61 36.87 -38.95 -23.66
C SER A 61 37.27 -37.46 -23.69
N LEU A 62 38.00 -37.00 -24.72
CA LEU A 62 38.58 -35.66 -24.73
C LEU A 62 37.83 -34.63 -25.61
N LYS A 63 36.78 -35.03 -26.36
CA LYS A 63 36.16 -34.19 -27.41
C LYS A 63 37.19 -33.59 -28.39
N GLU A 64 38.33 -34.27 -28.56
CA GLU A 64 39.37 -33.89 -29.53
C GLU A 64 38.85 -34.07 -30.97
N ASP A 65 39.36 -33.25 -31.89
CA ASP A 65 39.08 -33.44 -33.31
C ASP A 65 39.70 -34.77 -33.74
N ILE A 66 38.85 -35.67 -34.25
CA ILE A 66 39.19 -37.04 -34.64
C ILE A 66 40.36 -37.05 -35.64
N MET A 67 40.50 -35.99 -36.44
CA MET A 67 41.60 -35.83 -37.40
C MET A 67 42.97 -35.66 -36.70
N GLU A 68 43.04 -34.85 -35.64
CA GLU A 68 44.28 -34.60 -34.90
C GLU A 68 44.69 -35.84 -34.08
N THR A 69 43.69 -36.55 -33.53
CA THR A 69 43.91 -37.82 -32.84
C THR A 69 44.49 -38.90 -33.76
N ILE A 70 44.00 -39.02 -35.00
CA ILE A 70 44.52 -39.99 -35.98
C ILE A 70 45.96 -39.64 -36.37
N ALA A 71 46.25 -38.37 -36.63
CA ALA A 71 47.60 -37.92 -36.95
C ALA A 71 48.60 -38.18 -35.81
N PHE A 72 48.19 -37.99 -34.56
CA PHE A 72 49.04 -38.28 -33.39
C PHE A 72 49.35 -39.77 -33.27
N ILE A 73 48.33 -40.64 -33.35
CA ILE A 73 48.49 -42.09 -33.17
C ILE A 73 49.38 -42.69 -34.28
N LEU A 74 49.20 -42.28 -35.53
CA LEU A 74 50.02 -42.78 -36.64
C LEU A 74 51.48 -42.32 -36.56
N LYS A 75 51.73 -41.10 -36.03
CA LYS A 75 53.07 -40.56 -35.83
C LYS A 75 53.81 -41.18 -34.64
N GLU A 76 53.07 -41.74 -33.69
CA GLU A 76 53.62 -42.47 -32.54
C GLU A 76 54.02 -43.92 -32.92
N GLU A 77 53.37 -44.51 -33.92
CA GLU A 77 53.64 -45.89 -34.40
C GLU A 77 54.81 -45.96 -35.41
N GLU A 78 55.18 -44.85 -36.05
CA GLU A 78 56.28 -44.76 -37.04
C GLU A 78 57.69 -44.56 -36.45
N ALA A 79 57.90 -44.63 -35.13
CA ALA A 79 59.25 -44.51 -34.57
C ALA A 79 60.03 -45.85 -34.71
N PRO A 80 61.04 -45.97 -35.60
CA PRO A 80 61.85 -47.15 -35.67
C PRO A 80 62.96 -47.06 -34.62
N ALA A 81 63.12 -48.14 -33.85
CA ALA A 81 64.28 -48.37 -33.02
C ALA A 81 65.55 -48.51 -33.89
N ALA A 82 66.45 -47.52 -33.86
CA ALA A 82 67.86 -47.68 -34.24
C ALA A 82 68.75 -46.51 -33.73
N SER A 83 69.51 -46.83 -32.67
CA SER A 83 70.93 -46.47 -32.46
C SER A 83 71.37 -45.01 -32.19
N PRO A 84 72.49 -44.85 -31.43
CA PRO A 84 72.80 -43.65 -30.66
C PRO A 84 73.62 -42.63 -31.47
N THR A 85 73.75 -41.44 -30.87
CA THR A 85 74.71 -40.35 -31.14
C THR A 85 74.00 -39.06 -31.61
N ILE A 86 74.21 -37.99 -30.83
CA ILE A 86 73.78 -36.59 -31.03
C ILE A 86 72.31 -36.27 -30.66
N VAL A 87 71.94 -36.27 -29.38
CA VAL A 87 70.61 -35.75 -28.92
C VAL A 87 70.68 -34.87 -27.64
N GLU A 88 71.85 -34.62 -27.05
CA GLU A 88 71.90 -33.97 -25.72
C GLU A 88 71.59 -32.46 -25.71
N GLU A 89 71.82 -31.71 -26.80
CA GLU A 89 71.55 -30.26 -26.81
C GLU A 89 70.08 -29.91 -27.07
N ASN A 90 69.36 -30.67 -27.92
CA ASN A 90 67.95 -30.37 -28.24
C ASN A 90 66.97 -30.81 -27.15
N LYS A 91 67.26 -31.90 -26.40
CA LYS A 91 66.42 -32.33 -25.27
C LYS A 91 66.48 -31.33 -24.10
N ASN A 92 67.63 -30.71 -23.85
CA ASN A 92 67.79 -29.74 -22.77
C ASN A 92 66.99 -28.45 -22.99
N LEU A 93 66.90 -27.95 -24.23
CA LEU A 93 66.08 -26.79 -24.57
C LEU A 93 64.59 -27.05 -24.34
N GLN A 94 64.11 -28.23 -24.74
CA GLN A 94 62.70 -28.63 -24.62
C GLN A 94 62.28 -28.89 -23.15
N LEU A 95 63.18 -29.47 -22.34
CA LEU A 95 62.99 -29.66 -20.89
C LEU A 95 62.99 -28.33 -20.13
N ASN A 96 63.84 -27.38 -20.53
CA ASN A 96 63.92 -26.06 -19.90
C ASN A 96 62.68 -25.21 -20.22
N GLU A 97 62.16 -25.26 -21.46
CA GLU A 97 60.89 -24.61 -21.80
C GLU A 97 59.68 -25.23 -21.06
N GLN A 98 59.66 -26.55 -20.89
CA GLN A 98 58.61 -27.21 -20.10
C GLN A 98 58.70 -26.83 -18.62
N SER A 99 59.91 -26.74 -18.05
CA SER A 99 60.12 -26.28 -16.68
C SER A 99 59.64 -24.85 -16.48
N LYS A 100 59.91 -23.95 -17.43
CA LYS A 100 59.46 -22.56 -17.38
C LYS A 100 57.93 -22.44 -17.47
N LYS A 101 57.28 -23.23 -18.32
CA LYS A 101 55.81 -23.29 -18.39
C LYS A 101 55.19 -23.86 -17.11
N PHE A 102 55.84 -24.82 -16.47
CA PHE A 102 55.41 -25.35 -15.17
C PHE A 102 55.54 -24.30 -14.06
N GLU A 103 56.62 -23.55 -14.03
CA GLU A 103 56.83 -22.45 -13.10
C GLU A 103 55.79 -21.33 -13.29
N GLU A 104 55.50 -20.96 -14.54
CA GLU A 104 54.40 -20.03 -14.87
C GLU A 104 53.02 -20.57 -14.45
N PHE A 105 52.79 -21.88 -14.56
CA PHE A 105 51.56 -22.52 -14.09
C PHE A 105 51.45 -22.48 -12.57
N MET A 106 52.53 -22.77 -11.85
CA MET A 106 52.56 -22.69 -10.38
C MET A 106 52.33 -21.27 -9.89
N HIS A 107 52.94 -20.26 -10.53
CA HIS A 107 52.66 -18.86 -10.22
C HIS A 107 51.20 -18.46 -10.47
N LYS A 108 50.58 -18.96 -11.55
CA LYS A 108 49.15 -18.74 -11.80
C LYS A 108 48.29 -19.42 -10.73
N LEU A 109 48.69 -20.60 -10.26
CA LEU A 109 47.98 -21.34 -9.21
C LEU A 109 48.06 -20.60 -7.87
N ASP A 110 49.23 -20.08 -7.51
CA ASP A 110 49.42 -19.25 -6.32
C ASP A 110 48.60 -17.95 -6.39
N MET A 111 48.61 -17.28 -7.54
CA MET A 111 47.78 -16.09 -7.77
C MET A 111 46.29 -16.41 -7.62
N LEU A 112 45.83 -17.53 -8.16
CA LEU A 112 44.44 -17.97 -8.06
C LEU A 112 44.07 -18.27 -6.60
N ALA A 113 44.98 -18.88 -5.83
CA ALA A 113 44.79 -19.13 -4.41
C ALA A 113 44.65 -17.82 -3.62
N GLN A 114 45.53 -16.84 -3.88
CA GLN A 114 45.47 -15.51 -3.26
C GLN A 114 44.16 -14.76 -3.59
N LEU A 115 43.73 -14.82 -4.86
CA LEU A 115 42.46 -14.21 -5.28
C LEU A 115 41.25 -14.88 -4.61
N ASN A 116 41.25 -16.21 -4.50
CA ASN A 116 40.20 -16.93 -3.80
C ASN A 116 40.14 -16.55 -2.31
N GLU A 117 41.30 -16.43 -1.65
CA GLU A 117 41.37 -16.01 -0.25
C GLU A 117 40.82 -14.58 -0.06
N ALA A 118 41.17 -13.66 -0.96
CA ALA A 118 40.63 -12.30 -0.95
C ALA A 118 39.11 -12.28 -1.15
N ILE A 119 38.57 -13.08 -2.07
CA ILE A 119 37.13 -13.23 -2.30
C ILE A 119 36.43 -13.77 -1.05
N ILE A 120 37.01 -14.79 -0.40
CA ILE A 120 36.47 -15.35 0.85
C ILE A 120 36.41 -14.27 1.94
N HIS A 121 37.49 -13.50 2.11
CA HIS A 121 37.53 -12.41 3.08
C HIS A 121 36.48 -11.32 2.78
N GLN A 122 36.34 -10.93 1.50
CA GLN A 122 35.33 -9.95 1.08
C GLN A 122 33.91 -10.46 1.35
N ASN A 123 33.62 -11.72 0.99
CA ASN A 123 32.33 -12.34 1.24
C ASN A 123 32.02 -12.41 2.74
N SER A 124 32.99 -12.78 3.57
CA SER A 124 32.85 -12.78 5.04
C SER A 124 32.50 -11.39 5.59
N THR A 125 33.17 -10.35 5.07
CA THR A 125 32.90 -8.96 5.43
C THR A 125 31.48 -8.54 5.02
N LEU A 126 31.05 -8.86 3.80
CA LEU A 126 29.70 -8.56 3.31
C LEU A 126 28.62 -9.29 4.10
N ILE A 127 28.84 -10.55 4.47
CA ILE A 127 27.93 -11.33 5.32
C ILE A 127 27.76 -10.63 6.67
N THR A 128 28.86 -10.20 7.29
CA THR A 128 28.82 -9.50 8.58
C THR A 128 28.10 -8.16 8.46
N GLN A 129 28.37 -7.39 7.41
CA GLN A 129 27.67 -6.12 7.15
C GLN A 129 26.16 -6.32 6.95
N ASN A 130 25.76 -7.33 6.19
CA ASN A 130 24.34 -7.64 5.99
C ASN A 130 23.68 -8.03 7.32
N ARG A 131 24.34 -8.88 8.12
CA ARG A 131 23.85 -9.26 9.45
C ARG A 131 23.61 -8.03 10.35
N LEU A 132 24.55 -7.08 10.37
CA LEU A 132 24.41 -5.84 11.14
C LEU A 132 23.29 -4.93 10.61
N LYS A 133 23.11 -4.87 9.29
CA LYS A 133 22.00 -4.12 8.68
C LYS A 133 20.65 -4.74 9.04
N ASP A 134 20.54 -6.07 9.03
CA ASP A 134 19.33 -6.79 9.40
C ASP A 134 18.98 -6.60 10.88
N GLU A 135 19.99 -6.66 11.78
CA GLU A 135 19.81 -6.35 13.21
C GLU A 135 19.30 -4.91 13.41
N LYS A 136 19.93 -3.92 12.76
CA LYS A 136 19.49 -2.52 12.86
C LYS A 136 18.11 -2.29 12.26
N LEU A 137 17.75 -2.99 11.18
CA LEU A 137 16.42 -2.93 10.60
C LEU A 137 15.37 -3.47 11.56
N ASN A 138 15.64 -4.60 12.22
CA ASN A 138 14.76 -5.17 13.23
C ASN A 138 14.56 -4.24 14.42
N GLU A 139 15.63 -3.62 14.93
CA GLU A 139 15.53 -2.61 15.98
C GLU A 139 14.65 -1.42 15.56
N LEU A 140 14.85 -0.92 14.33
CA LEU A 140 14.05 0.20 13.82
C LEU A 140 12.57 -0.18 13.68
N MET A 141 12.28 -1.37 13.14
CA MET A 141 10.91 -1.89 13.05
C MET A 141 10.25 -1.99 14.41
N GLN A 142 10.96 -2.51 15.42
CA GLN A 142 10.42 -2.62 16.77
C GLN A 142 10.16 -1.24 17.40
N GLN A 143 11.05 -0.27 17.17
CA GLN A 143 10.82 1.11 17.63
C GLN A 143 9.61 1.76 16.95
N VAL A 144 9.44 1.56 15.65
CA VAL A 144 8.28 2.07 14.90
C VAL A 144 7.00 1.47 15.47
N TYR A 145 6.95 0.14 15.64
CA TYR A 145 5.79 -0.54 16.21
C TYR A 145 5.41 0.00 17.60
N VAL A 146 6.39 0.15 18.51
CA VAL A 146 6.13 0.70 19.85
C VAL A 146 5.64 2.15 19.79
N LYS A 147 6.15 2.95 18.87
CA LYS A 147 5.71 4.34 18.69
C LYS A 147 4.29 4.43 18.11
N GLU A 148 3.97 3.59 17.14
CA GLU A 148 2.63 3.50 16.53
C GLU A 148 1.59 3.14 17.60
N VAL A 149 1.85 2.10 18.40
CA VAL A 149 0.95 1.71 19.49
C VAL A 149 0.72 2.85 20.49
N LYS A 150 1.78 3.57 20.89
CA LYS A 150 1.65 4.72 21.81
C LYS A 150 0.88 5.89 21.19
N GLN A 151 1.05 6.11 19.89
CA GLN A 151 0.30 7.14 19.17
C GLN A 151 -1.18 6.77 19.07
N GLU A 152 -1.49 5.52 18.79
CA GLU A 152 -2.86 5.00 18.76
C GLU A 152 -3.54 5.12 20.12
N GLU A 153 -2.84 4.76 21.21
CA GLU A 153 -3.34 4.95 22.58
C GLU A 153 -3.61 6.42 22.91
N MET A 154 -2.72 7.34 22.51
CA MET A 154 -2.92 8.78 22.70
C MET A 154 -4.14 9.29 21.92
N LEU A 155 -4.31 8.84 20.68
CA LEU A 155 -5.46 9.21 19.85
C LEU A 155 -6.77 8.71 20.46
N GLN A 156 -6.80 7.47 20.97
CA GLN A 156 -7.98 6.93 21.63
C GLN A 156 -8.35 7.76 22.87
N ASN A 157 -7.37 8.08 23.73
CA ASN A 157 -7.59 8.92 24.90
C ASN A 157 -8.12 10.32 24.55
N LEU A 158 -7.64 10.91 23.44
CA LEU A 158 -8.13 12.21 22.96
C LEU A 158 -9.57 12.13 22.46
N VAL A 159 -9.93 11.06 21.76
CA VAL A 159 -11.31 10.82 21.29
C VAL A 159 -12.25 10.66 22.48
N ASP A 160 -11.87 9.87 23.47
CA ASP A 160 -12.69 9.64 24.68
C ASP A 160 -12.88 10.94 25.46
N HIS A 161 -11.81 11.71 25.70
CA HIS A 161 -11.90 13.00 26.37
C HIS A 161 -12.75 14.02 25.59
N ALA A 162 -12.68 14.02 24.25
CA ALA A 162 -13.51 14.89 23.42
C ALA A 162 -15.00 14.52 23.54
N ALA A 163 -15.32 13.21 23.52
CA ALA A 163 -16.68 12.72 23.69
C ALA A 163 -17.25 13.09 25.08
N ASP A 164 -16.45 12.92 26.14
CA ASP A 164 -16.84 13.30 27.51
C ASP A 164 -17.12 14.80 27.63
N ASN A 165 -16.28 15.63 27.01
CA ASN A 165 -16.47 17.08 27.05
C ASN A 165 -17.70 17.53 26.26
N ASP A 166 -17.99 16.90 25.11
CA ASP A 166 -19.21 17.17 24.34
C ASP A 166 -20.46 16.77 25.12
N ALA A 167 -20.44 15.61 25.79
CA ALA A 167 -21.51 15.17 26.67
C ALA A 167 -21.76 16.15 27.83
N LEU A 168 -20.70 16.62 28.49
CA LEU A 168 -20.79 17.60 29.58
C LEU A 168 -21.32 18.96 29.08
N GLN A 169 -20.90 19.40 27.90
CA GLN A 169 -21.39 20.64 27.31
C GLN A 169 -22.87 20.54 26.95
N LYS A 170 -23.30 19.39 26.42
CA LYS A 170 -24.71 19.12 26.13
C LYS A 170 -25.56 19.14 27.40
N GLU A 171 -25.13 18.47 28.47
CA GLU A 171 -25.84 18.48 29.75
C GLU A 171 -25.96 19.90 30.32
N LYS A 172 -24.87 20.69 30.26
CA LYS A 172 -24.88 22.09 30.69
C LYS A 172 -25.85 22.95 29.86
N MET A 173 -25.92 22.72 28.55
CA MET A 173 -26.85 23.40 27.67
C MET A 173 -28.30 23.05 28.01
N ASP A 174 -28.60 21.77 28.25
CA ASP A 174 -29.94 21.31 28.63
C ASP A 174 -30.39 21.92 29.96
N LEU A 175 -29.50 21.98 30.95
CA LEU A 175 -29.77 22.66 32.23
C LEU A 175 -30.06 24.14 32.05
N LEU A 176 -29.24 24.84 31.25
CA LEU A 176 -29.42 26.25 30.97
C LEU A 176 -30.75 26.51 30.26
N MET A 177 -31.07 25.69 29.25
CA MET A 177 -32.30 25.80 28.48
C MET A 177 -33.53 25.58 29.37
N ASN A 178 -33.51 24.55 30.22
CA ASN A 178 -34.57 24.31 31.20
C ASN A 178 -34.75 25.49 32.16
N HIS A 179 -33.66 26.09 32.64
CA HIS A 179 -33.73 27.28 33.48
C HIS A 179 -34.33 28.49 32.72
N MET A 180 -33.93 28.70 31.45
CA MET A 180 -34.48 29.77 30.61
C MET A 180 -35.98 29.59 30.37
N TYR A 181 -36.42 28.40 29.97
CA TYR A 181 -37.85 28.09 29.79
C TYR A 181 -38.65 28.33 31.06
N LYS A 182 -38.14 27.90 32.21
CA LYS A 182 -38.81 28.14 33.50
C LYS A 182 -38.87 29.62 33.86
N ARG A 183 -37.84 30.40 33.51
CA ARG A 183 -37.81 31.85 33.75
C ARG A 183 -38.79 32.59 32.83
N GLU A 184 -38.80 32.22 31.55
CA GLU A 184 -39.67 32.80 30.53
C GLU A 184 -41.15 32.52 30.86
N SER A 185 -41.49 31.26 31.18
CA SER A 185 -42.84 30.90 31.62
C SER A 185 -43.31 31.70 32.83
N LYS A 186 -42.44 31.91 33.84
CA LYS A 186 -42.76 32.76 35.00
C LYS A 186 -42.93 34.25 34.62
N GLN A 187 -42.15 34.74 33.67
CA GLN A 187 -42.24 36.12 33.20
C GLN A 187 -43.53 36.34 32.40
N GLU A 188 -43.89 35.40 31.55
CA GLU A 188 -45.14 35.39 30.79
C GLU A 188 -46.35 35.33 31.73
N GLU A 189 -46.34 34.47 32.75
CA GLU A 189 -47.42 34.40 33.74
C GLU A 189 -47.61 35.73 34.49
N LYS A 190 -46.51 36.39 34.88
CA LYS A 190 -46.55 37.72 35.50
C LYS A 190 -47.07 38.78 34.54
N MET A 191 -46.66 38.75 33.27
CA MET A 191 -47.14 39.66 32.23
C MET A 191 -48.65 39.49 32.01
N ASN A 192 -49.12 38.25 31.89
CA ASN A 192 -50.54 37.93 31.73
C ASN A 192 -51.36 38.42 32.93
N LYS A 193 -50.85 38.25 34.15
CA LYS A 193 -51.48 38.80 35.37
C LYS A 193 -51.55 40.33 35.32
N LEU A 194 -50.47 41.01 34.96
CA LEU A 194 -50.45 42.47 34.84
C LEU A 194 -51.41 42.97 33.75
N MET A 195 -51.41 42.33 32.58
CA MET A 195 -52.29 42.66 31.47
C MET A 195 -53.77 42.50 31.86
N ASN A 196 -54.13 41.41 32.52
CA ASN A 196 -55.48 41.21 33.05
C ASN A 196 -55.87 42.27 34.09
N GLN A 197 -54.96 42.68 34.97
CA GLN A 197 -55.22 43.75 35.92
C GLN A 197 -55.45 45.10 35.24
N VAL A 198 -54.64 45.43 34.23
CA VAL A 198 -54.82 46.65 33.43
C VAL A 198 -56.16 46.60 32.73
N TYR A 199 -56.44 45.54 31.97
CA TYR A 199 -57.71 45.37 31.27
C TYR A 199 -58.93 45.50 32.19
N ASN A 200 -58.91 44.85 33.35
CA ASN A 200 -60.01 44.94 34.32
C ASN A 200 -60.15 46.36 34.91
N LYS A 201 -59.04 47.05 35.21
CA LYS A 201 -59.09 48.44 35.70
C LYS A 201 -59.64 49.38 34.63
N GLU A 202 -59.20 49.23 33.38
CA GLU A 202 -59.69 50.04 32.27
C GLU A 202 -61.18 49.78 32.01
N SER A 203 -61.60 48.51 31.97
CA SER A 203 -63.01 48.15 31.83
C SER A 203 -63.87 48.73 32.96
N ASN A 204 -63.39 48.70 34.20
CA ASN A 204 -64.10 49.27 35.35
C ASN A 204 -64.19 50.79 35.26
N ARG A 205 -63.10 51.47 34.88
CA ARG A 205 -63.05 52.92 34.66
C ARG A 205 -64.05 53.33 33.57
N ASP A 206 -64.10 52.59 32.46
CA ASP A 206 -64.99 52.88 31.35
C ASP A 206 -66.46 52.65 31.73
N ALA A 207 -66.75 51.61 32.52
CA ALA A 207 -68.09 51.37 33.08
C ALA A 207 -68.54 52.52 33.99
N GLN A 208 -67.67 53.00 34.88
CA GLN A 208 -67.95 54.14 35.76
C GLN A 208 -68.16 55.43 34.96
N LEU A 209 -67.30 55.71 33.97
CA LEU A 209 -67.46 56.87 33.08
C LEU A 209 -68.79 56.83 32.32
N MET A 210 -69.17 55.66 31.78
CA MET A 210 -70.46 55.49 31.11
C MET A 210 -71.66 55.65 32.06
N GLN A 211 -71.53 55.29 33.33
CA GLN A 211 -72.56 55.53 34.34
C GLN A 211 -72.71 57.03 34.60
N VAL A 212 -71.62 57.74 34.85
CA VAL A 212 -71.64 59.20 35.08
C VAL A 212 -72.19 59.94 33.87
N ILE A 213 -71.82 59.54 32.65
CA ILE A 213 -72.37 60.13 31.41
C ILE A 213 -73.88 59.94 31.35
N ARG A 214 -74.39 58.75 31.69
CA ARG A 214 -75.84 58.46 31.75
C ARG A 214 -76.54 59.32 32.81
N GLU A 215 -76.01 59.39 34.02
CA GLU A 215 -76.56 60.21 35.11
C GLU A 215 -76.60 61.70 34.75
N ILE A 216 -75.55 62.22 34.09
CA ILE A 216 -75.51 63.60 33.59
C ILE A 216 -76.57 63.82 32.50
N GLN A 217 -76.74 62.87 31.59
CA GLN A 217 -77.77 62.95 30.54
C GLN A 217 -79.19 62.93 31.12
N GLU A 218 -79.46 62.05 32.08
CA GLU A 218 -80.73 61.98 32.81
C GLU A 218 -81.01 63.26 33.59
N THR A 219 -80.00 63.79 34.29
CA THR A 219 -80.09 65.05 35.02
C THR A 219 -80.37 66.22 34.07
N LYS A 220 -79.66 66.29 32.94
CA LYS A 220 -79.94 67.29 31.89
C LYS A 220 -81.37 67.20 31.39
N ARG A 221 -81.89 65.99 31.17
CA ARG A 221 -83.27 65.74 30.74
C ARG A 221 -84.28 66.19 31.81
N LEU A 222 -84.04 65.87 33.08
CA LEU A 222 -84.89 66.30 34.20
C LEU A 222 -84.88 67.82 34.38
N ILE A 223 -83.73 68.48 34.26
CA ILE A 223 -83.62 69.94 34.32
C ILE A 223 -84.37 70.58 33.15
N ALA A 224 -84.21 70.07 31.92
CA ALA A 224 -84.95 70.57 30.76
C ALA A 224 -86.47 70.43 30.97
N ALA A 225 -86.94 69.26 31.41
CA ALA A 225 -88.35 69.03 31.71
C ALA A 225 -88.86 69.92 32.87
N SER A 226 -88.04 70.15 33.91
CA SER A 226 -88.38 71.01 35.05
C SER A 226 -88.40 72.49 34.67
N GLN A 227 -87.46 72.95 33.85
CA GLN A 227 -87.46 74.32 33.31
C GLN A 227 -88.70 74.56 32.46
N GLU A 228 -89.09 73.63 31.58
CA GLU A 228 -90.37 73.71 30.86
C GLU A 228 -91.55 73.82 31.83
N GLN A 229 -91.58 73.02 32.89
CA GLN A 229 -92.67 73.06 33.87
C GLN A 229 -92.70 74.35 34.70
N SER A 230 -91.52 74.90 35.07
CA SER A 230 -91.36 76.15 35.82
C SER A 230 -91.69 77.37 34.97
N PHE A 231 -91.26 77.40 33.70
CA PHE A 231 -91.68 78.41 32.73
C PHE A 231 -93.20 78.36 32.52
N LEU A 232 -93.77 77.18 32.28
CA LEU A 232 -95.23 77.04 32.13
C LEU A 232 -96.00 77.48 33.40
N LYS A 233 -95.48 77.20 34.59
CA LYS A 233 -96.06 77.68 35.86
C LYS A 233 -95.91 79.18 36.05
N SER A 234 -94.77 79.76 35.67
CA SER A 234 -94.50 81.19 35.78
C SER A 234 -95.31 82.00 34.75
N PHE A 235 -95.50 81.48 33.54
CA PHE A 235 -96.42 82.05 32.56
C PHE A 235 -97.87 81.93 33.02
N LYS A 236 -98.28 80.81 33.61
CA LYS A 236 -99.61 80.66 34.21
C LYS A 236 -99.83 81.64 35.37
N SER A 237 -98.87 81.82 36.27
CA SER A 237 -99.01 82.76 37.39
C SER A 237 -99.01 84.22 36.95
N LEU A 238 -98.27 84.58 35.88
CA LEU A 238 -98.37 85.88 35.21
C LEU A 238 -99.75 86.12 34.59
N PHE A 239 -100.32 85.12 33.92
CA PHE A 239 -101.68 85.21 33.37
C PHE A 239 -102.77 85.29 34.45
N VAL A 240 -102.56 84.65 35.60
CA VAL A 240 -103.48 84.72 36.74
C VAL A 240 -103.39 86.09 37.43
N ARG A 241 -102.20 86.69 37.57
CA ARG A 241 -102.05 88.05 38.09
C ARG A 241 -102.72 89.11 37.22
N PHE A 242 -102.65 88.97 35.90
CA PHE A 242 -103.33 89.87 34.97
C PHE A 242 -104.87 89.75 35.02
N LYS A 243 -105.42 88.65 35.56
CA LYS A 243 -106.87 88.51 35.78
C LYS A 243 -107.35 89.08 37.11
N SER A 244 -106.49 89.25 38.12
CA SER A 244 -106.89 89.77 39.45
C SER A 244 -106.93 91.30 39.56
N GLU A 245 -106.34 92.03 38.61
CA GLU A 245 -106.24 93.51 38.66
C GLU A 245 -107.43 94.23 37.98
N LYS A 246 -108.50 93.50 37.64
CA LYS A 246 -109.73 94.05 37.00
C LYS A 246 -111.01 93.96 37.84
N THR A 247 -110.92 93.57 39.12
CA THR A 247 -112.07 93.49 40.02
C THR A 247 -111.66 93.84 41.45
N GLY A 248 -111.74 95.13 41.82
CA GLY A 248 -111.43 95.55 43.19
C GLY A 248 -111.38 97.05 43.46
N GLU A 249 -112.28 97.87 42.88
CA GLU A 249 -112.69 99.15 43.48
C GLU A 249 -114.16 99.03 43.94
N ILE A 250 -114.51 99.73 45.03
CA ILE A 250 -115.86 99.99 45.62
C ILE A 250 -116.26 99.13 46.85
N ASN A 251 -115.89 99.57 48.08
CA ASN A 251 -116.80 100.08 49.15
C ASN A 251 -116.17 100.11 50.58
N LYS A 252 -116.32 101.29 51.22
CA LYS A 252 -116.11 101.67 52.64
C LYS A 252 -114.70 101.70 53.22
#